data_AF-A0A2C7A9F6-F1
#
_entry.id   AF-A0A2C7A9F6-F1
#
_cell.length_a   1.000
_cell.length_b   1.000
_cell.length_c   1.000
_cell.angle_alpha   90.00
_cell.angle_beta   90.00
_cell.angle_gamma   90.00
#
_symmetry.space_group_name_H-M   'P 1'
#
loop_
_entity.id
_entity.type
_entity.pdbx_description
1 polymer ?
#
loop_
_entity_poly.entity_id
_entity_poly.type
_entity_poly.pdbx_seq_one_letter_code
_entity_poly.pdbx_strand_id
1 'polypeptide(L)'
;MGGLPLLLRLARQEADGRRVRLAEAEREREAAASRRDGFGALVTAEAEAAQGDPEAMARWSAWIGAARRKARELERVAADRLAAEEAIRDALREDFATIKRLEISLEQKRQAAARALARQAELRLEDAELQRRR
;
A
#
# COMPACT_ATOMS: atom_id res chain seq x y z
N MET A 1 -6.44 24.95 19.71
CA MET A 1 -6.30 24.84 18.24
C MET A 1 -5.15 23.89 17.82
N GLY A 2 -4.99 22.70 18.42
CA GLY A 2 -3.85 21.80 18.16
C GLY A 2 -4.12 20.56 17.29
N GLY A 3 -5.35 20.34 16.83
CA GLY A 3 -5.76 19.03 16.28
C GLY A 3 -5.23 18.70 14.88
N LEU A 4 -5.25 19.65 13.94
CA LEU A 4 -4.90 19.35 12.54
C LEU A 4 -3.43 18.97 12.30
N PRO A 5 -2.44 19.65 12.89
CA PRO A 5 -1.04 19.21 12.78
C PRO A 5 -0.82 17.81 13.37
N LEU A 6 -1.50 17.48 14.46
CA LEU A 6 -1.45 16.15 15.06
C LEU A 6 -2.06 15.09 14.14
N LEU A 7 -3.25 15.35 13.58
CA LEU A 7 -3.91 14.45 12.62
C LEU A 7 -3.03 14.21 11.39
N LEU A 8 -2.38 15.26 10.87
CA LEU A 8 -1.46 15.14 9.73
C LEU A 8 -0.25 14.27 10.08
N ARG A 9 0.31 14.44 11.29
CA ARG A 9 1.43 13.61 11.76
C ARG A 9 1.03 12.14 11.90
N LEU A 10 -0.15 11.87 12.48
CA LEU A 10 -0.66 10.50 12.63
C LEU A 10 -0.91 9.85 11.27
N ALA A 11 -1.58 10.54 10.34
CA ALA A 11 -1.84 10.02 9.00
C ALA A 11 -0.54 9.70 8.23
N ARG A 12 0.50 10.54 8.37
CA ARG A 12 1.82 10.27 7.78
C ARG A 12 2.47 9.03 8.40
N GLN A 13 2.42 8.89 9.73
CA GLN A 13 2.96 7.73 10.43
C GLN A 13 2.24 6.44 10.00
N GLU A 14 0.93 6.48 9.82
CA GLU A 14 0.14 5.35 9.32
C GLU A 14 0.54 4.97 7.89
N ALA A 15 0.67 5.95 7.00
CA ALA A 15 1.11 5.74 5.62
C ALA A 15 2.53 5.13 5.56
N ASP A 16 3.45 5.62 6.38
CA ASP A 16 4.81 5.06 6.47
C ASP A 16 4.80 3.62 7.01
N GLY A 17 3.99 3.33 8.03
CA GLY A 17 3.79 1.96 8.51
C GLY A 17 3.21 1.04 7.43
N ARG A 18 2.28 1.54 6.61
CA ARG A 18 1.70 0.79 5.50
C ARG A 18 2.69 0.57 4.36
N ARG A 19 3.60 1.51 4.09
CA ARG A 19 4.70 1.33 3.12
C ARG A 19 5.62 0.18 3.50
N VAL A 20 5.95 0.04 4.79
CA VAL A 20 6.74 -1.10 5.28
C VAL A 20 6.00 -2.42 5.03
N ARG A 21 4.71 -2.47 5.37
CA ARG A 21 3.87 -3.66 5.10
C ARG A 21 3.74 -3.98 3.62
N LEU A 22 3.70 -2.96 2.75
CA LEU A 22 3.68 -3.16 1.30
C LEU A 22 4.96 -3.86 0.83
N ALA A 23 6.14 -3.42 1.31
CA ALA A 23 7.41 -4.06 0.97
C ALA A 23 7.52 -5.51 1.51
N GLU A 24 6.86 -5.82 2.63
CA GLU A 24 6.72 -7.20 3.11
C GLU A 24 5.79 -8.02 2.19
N ALA A 25 4.63 -7.49 1.84
CA ALA A 25 3.68 -8.15 0.95
C ALA A 25 4.27 -8.41 -0.45
N GLU A 26 5.02 -7.47 -1.00
CA GLU A 26 5.71 -7.63 -2.29
C GLU A 26 6.72 -8.79 -2.25
N ARG A 27 7.50 -8.89 -1.16
CA ARG A 27 8.42 -10.02 -0.93
C ARG A 27 7.68 -11.35 -0.79
N GLU A 28 6.55 -11.37 -0.08
CA GLU A 28 5.73 -12.58 0.06
C GLU A 28 5.11 -13.02 -1.27
N ARG A 29 4.63 -12.07 -2.09
CA ARG A 29 4.12 -12.33 -3.43
C ARG A 29 5.21 -12.91 -4.32
N GLU A 30 6.40 -12.32 -4.34
CA GLU A 30 7.53 -12.82 -5.12
C GLU A 30 7.95 -14.22 -4.67
N ALA A 31 8.01 -14.48 -3.37
CA ALA A 31 8.30 -15.80 -2.83
C ALA A 31 7.20 -16.83 -3.17
N ALA A 32 5.94 -16.43 -3.23
CA ALA A 32 4.84 -17.30 -3.67
C ALA A 32 4.92 -17.61 -5.19
N ALA A 33 5.20 -16.60 -6.01
CA ALA A 33 5.39 -16.75 -7.45
C ALA A 33 6.59 -17.65 -7.76
N SER A 34 7.73 -17.44 -7.11
CA SER A 34 8.92 -18.27 -7.26
C SER A 34 8.67 -19.73 -6.89
N ARG A 35 7.93 -20.00 -5.80
CA ARG A 35 7.54 -21.37 -5.42
C ARG A 35 6.61 -22.02 -6.45
N ARG A 36 5.65 -21.28 -6.99
CA ARG A 36 4.75 -21.76 -8.05
C ARG A 36 5.55 -22.11 -9.31
N ASP A 37 6.40 -21.21 -9.76
CA ASP A 37 7.16 -21.37 -11.00
C ASP A 37 8.21 -22.48 -10.87
N GLY A 38 8.90 -22.55 -9.72
CA GLY A 38 9.83 -23.64 -9.40
C GLY A 38 9.15 -25.00 -9.33
N PHE A 39 7.93 -25.08 -8.78
CA PHE A 39 7.15 -26.31 -8.79
C PHE A 39 6.70 -26.70 -10.21
N GLY A 40 6.33 -25.71 -11.03
CA GLY A 40 6.04 -25.94 -12.45
C GLY A 40 7.23 -26.53 -13.20
N ALA A 41 8.43 -25.97 -12.99
CA ALA A 41 9.67 -26.49 -13.57
C ALA A 41 9.98 -27.92 -13.10
N LEU A 42 9.78 -28.22 -11.81
CA LEU A 42 9.93 -29.57 -11.26
C LEU A 42 9.00 -30.57 -11.96
N VAL A 43 7.71 -30.22 -12.12
CA VAL A 43 6.74 -31.09 -12.78
C VAL A 43 7.14 -31.37 -14.23
N THR A 44 7.63 -30.36 -14.95
CA THR A 44 8.14 -30.53 -16.33
C THR A 44 9.37 -31.45 -16.35
N ALA A 45 10.34 -31.22 -15.47
CA ALA A 45 11.56 -32.05 -15.40
C ALA A 45 11.24 -33.51 -15.06
N GLU A 46 10.31 -33.77 -14.14
CA GLU A 46 9.85 -35.14 -13.82
C GLU A 46 9.13 -35.80 -15.00
N ALA A 47 8.37 -35.03 -15.78
CA ALA A 47 7.71 -35.56 -16.99
C ALA A 47 8.73 -35.92 -18.08
N GLU A 48 9.74 -35.09 -18.28
CA GLU A 48 10.85 -35.34 -19.21
C GLU A 48 11.69 -36.55 -18.77
N ALA A 49 12.01 -36.65 -17.49
CA ALA A 49 12.77 -37.79 -16.94
C ALA A 49 12.03 -39.12 -17.03
N ALA A 50 10.70 -39.10 -16.98
CA ALA A 50 9.86 -40.27 -17.15
C ALA A 50 9.71 -40.71 -18.62
N GLN A 51 10.10 -39.86 -19.58
CA GLN A 51 9.92 -40.13 -20.99
C GLN A 51 10.88 -41.21 -21.48
N GLY A 52 10.33 -42.24 -22.13
CA GLY A 52 11.11 -43.34 -22.72
C GLY A 52 11.40 -44.51 -21.78
N ASP A 53 11.05 -44.42 -20.49
CA ASP A 53 11.06 -45.54 -19.54
C ASP A 53 9.63 -45.85 -19.06
N PRO A 54 9.04 -47.00 -19.43
CA PRO A 54 7.71 -47.41 -18.99
C PRO A 54 7.53 -47.46 -17.47
N GLU A 55 8.56 -47.86 -16.72
CA GLU A 55 8.49 -47.93 -15.25
C GLU A 55 8.53 -46.53 -14.62
N ALA A 56 9.36 -45.64 -15.15
CA ALA A 56 9.35 -44.23 -14.75
C ALA A 56 8.02 -43.53 -15.12
N MET A 57 7.46 -43.80 -16.30
CA MET A 57 6.16 -43.26 -16.73
C MET A 57 4.99 -43.73 -15.84
N ALA A 58 5.01 -44.99 -15.40
CA ALA A 58 4.02 -45.49 -14.45
C ALA A 58 4.11 -44.77 -13.09
N ARG A 59 5.33 -44.57 -12.58
CA ARG A 59 5.57 -43.81 -11.32
C ARG A 59 5.13 -42.35 -11.45
N TRP A 60 5.49 -41.69 -12.54
CA TRP A 60 5.06 -40.32 -12.85
C TRP A 60 3.54 -40.20 -12.93
N SER A 61 2.87 -41.14 -13.61
CA SER A 61 1.41 -41.16 -13.74
C SER A 61 0.69 -41.33 -12.39
N ALA A 62 1.27 -42.09 -11.46
CA ALA A 62 0.74 -42.19 -10.10
C ALA A 62 0.93 -40.88 -9.30
N TRP A 63 2.04 -40.18 -9.52
CA TRP A 63 2.40 -38.95 -8.81
C TRP A 63 1.68 -37.70 -9.33
N ILE A 64 1.46 -37.58 -10.66
CA ILE A 64 0.96 -36.35 -11.30
C ILE A 64 -0.41 -35.88 -10.76
N GLY A 65 -1.24 -36.80 -10.27
CA GLY A 65 -2.50 -36.47 -9.61
C GLY A 65 -2.30 -35.64 -8.34
N ALA A 66 -1.33 -35.99 -7.50
CA ALA A 66 -0.96 -35.23 -6.32
C ALA A 66 -0.26 -33.92 -6.70
N ALA A 67 0.62 -33.95 -7.69
CA ALA A 67 1.32 -32.77 -8.18
C ALA A 67 0.35 -31.70 -8.70
N ARG A 68 -0.69 -32.07 -9.46
CA ARG A 68 -1.74 -31.15 -9.92
C ARG A 68 -2.50 -30.48 -8.78
N ARG A 69 -2.79 -31.22 -7.70
CA ARG A 69 -3.43 -30.64 -6.50
C ARG A 69 -2.51 -29.60 -5.85
N LYS A 70 -1.22 -29.92 -5.75
CA LYS A 70 -0.23 -28.98 -5.21
C LYS A 70 -0.06 -27.74 -6.09
N ALA A 71 -0.04 -27.89 -7.41
CA ALA A 71 0.02 -26.77 -8.35
C ALA A 71 -1.16 -25.81 -8.14
N ARG A 72 -2.39 -26.33 -8.06
CA ARG A 72 -3.58 -25.50 -7.78
C ARG A 72 -3.52 -24.81 -6.42
N GLU A 73 -2.98 -25.48 -5.40
CA GLU A 73 -2.75 -24.87 -4.09
C GLU A 73 -1.77 -23.70 -4.18
N LEU A 74 -0.65 -23.86 -4.89
CA LEU A 74 0.36 -22.82 -5.09
C LEU A 74 -0.17 -21.66 -5.94
N GLU A 75 -0.97 -21.94 -6.98
CA GLU A 75 -1.67 -20.93 -7.77
C GLU A 75 -2.61 -20.10 -6.91
N ARG A 76 -3.43 -20.76 -6.07
CA ARG A 76 -4.32 -20.08 -5.13
C ARG A 76 -3.55 -19.20 -4.15
N VAL A 77 -2.47 -19.72 -3.57
CA VAL A 77 -1.62 -18.94 -2.64
C VAL A 77 -1.01 -17.74 -3.36
N ALA A 78 -0.54 -17.88 -4.59
CA ALA A 78 0.01 -16.77 -5.36
C ALA A 78 -1.05 -15.69 -5.64
N ALA A 79 -2.27 -16.11 -6.00
CA ALA A 79 -3.41 -15.21 -6.21
C ALA A 79 -3.80 -14.48 -4.91
N ASP A 80 -3.88 -15.20 -3.78
CA ASP A 80 -4.21 -14.62 -2.47
C ASP A 80 -3.16 -13.56 -2.05
N ARG A 81 -1.87 -13.80 -2.32
CA ARG A 81 -0.80 -12.83 -2.02
C ARG A 81 -0.84 -11.61 -2.93
N LEU A 82 -1.15 -11.80 -4.22
CA LEU A 82 -1.34 -10.68 -5.14
C LEU A 82 -2.51 -9.80 -4.69
N ALA A 83 -3.65 -10.39 -4.34
CA ALA A 83 -4.82 -9.66 -3.86
C ALA A 83 -4.52 -8.90 -2.56
N ALA A 84 -3.75 -9.50 -1.64
CA ALA A 84 -3.32 -8.83 -0.41
C ALA A 84 -2.40 -7.63 -0.68
N GLU A 85 -1.44 -7.75 -1.60
CA GLU A 85 -0.58 -6.65 -2.04
C GLU A 85 -1.41 -5.50 -2.66
N GLU A 86 -2.35 -5.82 -3.54
CA GLU A 86 -3.23 -4.83 -4.17
C GLU A 86 -4.10 -4.09 -3.14
N ALA A 87 -4.68 -4.81 -2.18
CA ALA A 87 -5.45 -4.20 -1.09
C ALA A 87 -4.60 -3.22 -0.25
N ILE A 88 -3.33 -3.53 0.00
CA ILE A 88 -2.41 -2.63 0.70
C ILE A 88 -2.11 -1.39 -0.15
N ARG A 89 -1.90 -1.55 -1.46
CA ARG A 89 -1.67 -0.43 -2.40
C ARG A 89 -2.86 0.52 -2.44
N ASP A 90 -4.08 -0.02 -2.52
CA ASP A 90 -5.29 0.79 -2.54
C ASP A 90 -5.50 1.55 -1.24
N ALA A 91 -5.26 0.90 -0.10
CA ALA A 91 -5.32 1.58 1.18
C ALA A 91 -4.24 2.68 1.30
N LEU A 92 -3.05 2.47 0.75
CA LEU A 92 -1.99 3.49 0.73
C LEU A 92 -2.37 4.69 -0.16
N ARG A 93 -3.06 4.46 -1.28
CA ARG A 93 -3.63 5.55 -2.12
C ARG A 93 -4.62 6.40 -1.32
N GLU A 94 -5.49 5.77 -0.54
CA GLU A 94 -6.45 6.47 0.32
C GLU A 94 -5.76 7.24 1.46
N ASP A 95 -4.71 6.66 2.06
CA ASP A 95 -3.90 7.35 3.08
C ASP A 95 -3.29 8.64 2.49
N PHE A 96 -2.72 8.60 1.29
CA PHE A 96 -2.19 9.78 0.62
C PHE A 96 -3.27 10.81 0.27
N ALA A 97 -4.44 10.36 -0.18
CA ALA A 97 -5.58 11.26 -0.42
C ALA A 97 -6.02 11.97 0.87
N THR A 98 -6.04 11.24 2.00
CA THR A 98 -6.36 11.78 3.32
C THR A 98 -5.33 12.80 3.78
N ILE A 99 -4.04 12.48 3.67
CA ILE A 99 -2.94 13.42 3.97
C ILE A 99 -3.11 14.70 3.17
N LYS A 100 -3.38 14.59 1.86
CA LYS A 100 -3.54 15.78 1.00
C LYS A 100 -4.72 16.65 1.42
N ARG A 101 -5.86 16.04 1.78
CA ARG A 101 -7.03 16.76 2.31
C ARG A 101 -6.72 17.51 3.62
N LEU A 102 -5.95 16.89 4.51
CA LEU A 102 -5.51 17.51 5.77
C LEU A 102 -4.54 18.67 5.52
N GLU A 103 -3.60 18.54 4.59
CA GLU A 103 -2.67 19.61 4.20
C GLU A 103 -3.41 20.84 3.66
N ILE A 104 -4.36 20.63 2.75
CA ILE A 104 -5.21 21.70 2.20
C ILE A 104 -5.99 22.39 3.34
N SER A 105 -6.59 21.61 4.24
CA SER A 105 -7.36 22.13 5.37
C SER A 105 -6.48 22.96 6.32
N LEU A 106 -5.25 22.53 6.57
CA LEU A 106 -4.29 23.25 7.41
C LEU A 106 -3.89 24.58 6.77
N GLU A 107 -3.62 24.58 5.46
CA GLU A 107 -3.26 25.77 4.72
C GLU A 107 -4.40 26.80 4.68
N GLN A 108 -5.62 26.36 4.40
CA GLN A 108 -6.81 27.21 4.45
C GLN A 108 -6.99 27.88 5.81
N LYS A 109 -6.76 27.15 6.92
CA LYS A 109 -6.82 27.73 8.27
C LYS A 109 -5.72 28.75 8.52
N ARG A 110 -4.49 28.50 8.05
CA ARG A 110 -3.39 29.46 8.15
C ARG A 110 -3.70 30.75 7.40
N GLN A 111 -4.20 30.64 6.17
CA GLN A 111 -4.62 31.79 5.36
C GLN A 111 -5.79 32.56 5.99
N ALA A 112 -6.76 31.86 6.57
CA ALA A 112 -7.87 32.51 7.29
C ALA A 112 -7.37 33.28 8.53
N ALA A 113 -6.46 32.67 9.31
CA ALA A 113 -5.85 33.31 10.47
C ALA A 113 -5.02 34.55 10.06
N ALA A 114 -4.21 34.45 9.00
CA ALA A 114 -3.44 35.58 8.47
C ALA A 114 -4.36 36.74 8.03
N ARG A 115 -5.45 36.45 7.30
CA ARG A 115 -6.45 37.45 6.90
C ARG A 115 -7.17 38.08 8.09
N ALA A 116 -7.42 37.32 9.16
CA ALA A 116 -8.01 37.87 10.37
C ALA A 116 -7.04 38.82 11.10
N LEU A 117 -5.76 38.45 11.19
CA LEU A 117 -4.72 39.28 11.79
C LEU A 117 -4.48 40.57 10.99
N ALA A 118 -4.44 40.48 9.65
CA ALA A 118 -4.30 41.66 8.78
C ALA A 118 -5.45 42.66 9.00
N ARG A 119 -6.70 42.17 8.98
CA ARG A 119 -7.88 43.02 9.26
C ARG A 119 -7.85 43.64 10.65
N GLN A 120 -7.41 42.90 11.68
CA GLN A 120 -7.25 43.47 13.03
C GLN A 120 -6.16 44.53 13.09
N ALA A 121 -5.09 44.40 12.31
CA ALA A 121 -4.04 45.42 12.23
C ALA A 121 -4.53 46.68 11.52
N GLU A 122 -5.26 46.53 10.41
CA GLU A 122 -5.89 47.65 9.68
C GLU A 122 -6.83 48.44 10.59
N LEU A 123 -7.75 47.77 11.29
CA LEU A 123 -8.68 48.43 12.22
C LEU A 123 -7.95 49.20 13.34
N ARG A 124 -6.86 48.64 13.88
CA ARG A 124 -6.05 49.33 14.91
C ARG A 124 -5.34 50.58 14.36
N LEU A 125 -4.92 50.55 13.09
CA LEU A 125 -4.30 51.71 12.44
C LEU A 125 -5.34 52.80 12.20
N GLU A 126 -6.53 52.44 11.70
CA GLU A 126 -7.65 53.38 11.51
C GLU A 126 -8.07 54.03 12.84
N ASP A 127 -8.21 53.25 13.91
CA ASP A 127 -8.54 53.75 15.25
C ASP A 127 -7.47 54.73 15.78
N ALA A 128 -6.19 54.42 15.58
CA ALA A 128 -5.08 55.28 15.99
C ALA A 128 -5.04 56.59 15.20
N GLU A 129 -5.36 56.57 13.91
CA GLU A 129 -5.47 57.78 13.09
C GLU A 129 -6.65 58.66 13.51
N LEU A 130 -7.80 58.05 13.82
CA LEU A 130 -8.98 58.76 14.31
C LEU A 130 -8.71 59.44 15.66
N GLN A 131 -7.97 58.80 16.55
CA GLN A 131 -7.56 59.39 17.83
C GLN A 131 -6.60 60.56 17.67
N ARG A 132 -5.68 60.53 16.69
CA ARG A 132 -4.75 61.64 16.42
C ARG A 132 -5.40 62.87 15.81
N ARG A 133 -6.57 62.71 15.17
CA ARG A 133 -7.31 63.80 14.51
C ARG A 133 -8.34 64.48 15.42
N ARG A 134 -8.50 64.00 16.66
CA ARG A 134 -9.32 64.62 17.71
C ARG A 134 -8.45 65.45 18.62
#